data_AF-A0A2W4MA08-F1
#
_entry.id   AF-A0A2W4MA08-F1
#
_cell.length_a   1.000
_cell.length_b   1.000
_cell.length_c   1.000
_cell.angle_alpha   90.00
_cell.angle_beta   90.00
_cell.angle_gamma   90.00
#
_symmetry.space_group_name_H-M   'P 1'
#
loop_
_entity.id
_entity.type
_entity.pdbx_description
1 polymer ?
#
loop_
_entity_poly.entity_id
_entity_poly.type
_entity_poly.pdbx_seq_one_letter_code
_entity_poly.pdbx_strand_id
1 'polypeptide(L)'
;MTTCEHRPVRVGRIDVAACADCGVVEWGSAFGPVDPAEALTVLFGNFELIGRLEALGAPAPVVLAYRAPGFRKRANLDAFPRRTWLRATPDLWMSHDGETLLLAPTREIVFENLTRRRA
;
A
#
# COMPACT_ATOMS: atom_id res chain seq x y z
N MET A 1 25.72 -0.88 9.44
CA MET A 1 24.73 -0.75 8.35
C MET A 1 24.25 -2.14 8.01
N THR A 2 23.05 -2.51 8.47
CA THR A 2 22.40 -3.75 8.04
C THR A 2 21.98 -3.59 6.59
N THR A 3 22.54 -4.40 5.70
CA THR A 3 22.08 -4.55 4.32
C THR A 3 20.67 -5.17 4.37
N CYS A 4 19.60 -4.43 4.02
CA CYS A 4 18.30 -5.06 3.77
C CYS A 4 18.33 -5.73 2.39
N GLU A 5 17.86 -6.97 2.31
CA GLU A 5 17.60 -7.64 1.03
C GLU A 5 16.16 -7.37 0.58
N HIS A 6 16.00 -6.75 -0.59
CA HIS A 6 14.70 -6.47 -1.18
C HIS A 6 14.38 -7.57 -2.20
N ARG A 7 13.60 -8.56 -1.78
CA ARG A 7 13.22 -9.70 -2.64
C ARG A 7 11.88 -9.42 -3.34
N PRO A 8 11.85 -9.26 -4.66
CA PRO A 8 10.63 -8.94 -5.38
C PRO A 8 9.68 -10.15 -5.47
N VAL A 9 8.39 -9.89 -5.27
CA VAL A 9 7.28 -10.81 -5.50
C VAL A 9 6.44 -10.28 -6.66
N ARG A 10 6.18 -11.12 -7.66
CA ARG A 10 5.36 -10.74 -8.82
C ARG A 10 3.87 -10.87 -8.51
N VAL A 11 3.12 -9.78 -8.66
CA VAL A 11 1.65 -9.74 -8.56
C VAL A 11 1.07 -9.20 -9.87
N GLY A 12 0.58 -10.11 -10.70
CA GLY A 12 0.12 -9.76 -12.05
C GLY A 12 1.26 -9.16 -12.87
N ARG A 13 1.18 -7.87 -13.18
CA ARG A 13 2.19 -7.13 -13.97
C ARG A 13 3.19 -6.33 -13.13
N ILE A 14 3.04 -6.32 -11.80
CA ILE A 14 3.84 -5.51 -10.88
C ILE A 14 4.79 -6.41 -10.09
N ASP A 15 6.06 -6.04 -10.02
CA ASP A 15 7.02 -6.57 -9.06
C ASP A 15 7.00 -5.70 -7.80
N VAL A 16 6.84 -6.33 -6.64
CA VAL A 16 6.79 -5.67 -5.34
C VAL A 16 7.93 -6.19 -4.48
N ALA A 17 8.86 -5.32 -4.08
CA ALA A 17 9.84 -5.66 -3.06
C ALA A 17 9.55 -4.85 -1.79
N ALA A 18 8.97 -5.50 -0.79
CA ALA A 18 8.57 -4.89 0.47
C ALA A 18 9.50 -5.37 1.60
N CYS A 19 10.29 -4.46 2.18
CA CYS A 19 11.21 -4.78 3.29
C CYS A 19 10.62 -4.28 4.62
N ALA A 20 10.33 -5.23 5.53
CA ALA A 20 9.83 -4.90 6.87
C ALA A 20 10.89 -4.21 7.74
N ASP A 21 12.18 -4.49 7.52
CA ASP A 21 13.27 -3.94 8.33
C ASP A 21 13.51 -2.45 8.06
N CYS A 22 13.43 -2.02 6.79
CA CYS A 22 13.62 -0.62 6.39
C CYS A 22 12.30 0.12 6.17
N GLY A 23 11.17 -0.60 6.14
CA GLY A 23 9.83 -0.03 5.97
C GLY A 23 9.59 0.58 4.59
N VAL A 24 10.25 0.10 3.53
CA VAL A 24 10.12 0.64 2.16
C VAL A 24 9.50 -0.39 1.22
N VAL A 25 8.71 0.10 0.27
CA VAL A 25 8.30 -0.66 -0.91
C VAL A 25 9.00 -0.13 -2.15
N GLU A 26 9.59 -1.04 -2.91
CA GLU A 26 10.08 -0.78 -4.26
C GLU A 26 9.13 -1.38 -5.28
N TRP A 27 8.86 -0.61 -6.33
CA TRP A 27 7.89 -0.93 -7.37
C TRP A 27 8.59 -1.15 -8.71
N GLY A 28 8.31 -2.28 -9.33
CA GLY A 28 8.90 -2.64 -10.62
C GLY A 28 7.94 -3.39 -11.53
N SER A 29 8.48 -3.78 -12.66
CA SER A 29 7.86 -4.65 -13.65
C SER A 29 8.93 -5.41 -14.42
N ALA A 30 8.50 -6.26 -15.35
CA ALA A 30 9.42 -6.91 -16.30
C ALA A 30 10.25 -5.92 -17.15
N PHE A 31 9.85 -4.65 -17.24
CA PHE A 31 10.50 -3.64 -18.07
C PHE A 31 11.29 -2.60 -17.26
N GLY A 32 11.34 -2.73 -15.93
CA GLY A 32 12.04 -1.81 -15.05
C GLY A 32 11.16 -1.15 -13.98
N PRO A 33 11.63 -0.07 -13.35
CA PRO A 33 10.91 0.65 -12.30
C PRO A 33 9.54 1.15 -12.75
N VAL A 34 8.57 1.12 -11.84
CA VAL A 34 7.19 1.59 -12.07
C VAL A 34 6.87 2.75 -11.15
N ASP A 35 6.08 3.71 -11.64
CA ASP A 35 5.57 4.78 -10.81
C ASP A 35 4.74 4.21 -9.63
N PRO A 36 5.03 4.60 -8.38
CA PRO A 36 4.32 4.07 -7.22
C PRO A 36 2.80 4.24 -7.29
N ALA A 37 2.29 5.37 -7.82
CA ALA A 37 0.86 5.61 -7.92
C ALA A 37 0.22 4.71 -8.99
N GLU A 38 0.92 4.44 -10.10
CA GLU A 38 0.48 3.43 -11.07
C GLU A 38 0.41 2.03 -10.43
N ALA A 39 1.46 1.60 -9.72
CA ALA A 39 1.51 0.29 -9.07
C ALA A 39 0.36 0.13 -8.06
N LEU A 40 0.13 1.12 -7.21
CA LEU A 40 -0.97 1.15 -6.26
C LEU A 40 -2.34 1.09 -6.95
N THR A 41 -2.52 1.81 -8.05
CA THR A 41 -3.76 1.78 -8.83
C THR A 41 -4.02 0.40 -9.43
N VAL A 42 -2.99 -0.25 -9.97
CA VAL A 42 -3.09 -1.60 -10.55
C VAL A 42 -3.47 -2.64 -9.49
N LEU A 43 -2.82 -2.57 -8.32
CA LEU A 43 -3.01 -3.56 -7.26
C LEU A 43 -4.30 -3.33 -6.47
N PHE A 44 -4.59 -2.07 -6.14
CA PHE A 44 -5.61 -1.71 -5.14
C PHE A 44 -6.66 -0.72 -5.64
N GLY A 45 -6.62 -0.26 -6.90
CA GLY A 45 -7.55 0.75 -7.42
C GLY A 45 -9.03 0.34 -7.44
N ASN A 46 -9.33 -0.95 -7.24
CA ASN A 46 -10.70 -1.48 -7.11
C ASN A 46 -11.07 -1.83 -5.66
N PHE A 47 -10.23 -1.49 -4.69
CA PHE A 47 -10.57 -1.67 -3.27
C PHE A 47 -11.51 -0.54 -2.86
N GLU A 48 -12.46 -0.86 -2.00
CA GLU A 48 -13.47 0.09 -1.54
C GLU A 48 -13.09 0.66 -0.19
N LEU A 49 -13.18 1.98 -0.05
CA LEU A 49 -13.02 2.65 1.24
C LEU A 49 -14.19 2.26 2.14
N ILE A 50 -13.90 1.58 3.24
CA ILE A 50 -14.90 1.11 4.22
C ILE A 50 -14.93 1.93 5.50
N GLY A 51 -13.92 2.77 5.76
CA GLY A 51 -13.89 3.59 6.97
C GLY A 51 -12.67 4.48 7.10
N ARG A 52 -12.74 5.37 8.09
CA ARG A 52 -11.64 6.24 8.54
C ARG A 52 -11.44 6.01 10.02
N LEU A 53 -10.19 5.91 10.44
CA LEU A 53 -9.80 5.61 11.81
C LEU A 53 -8.85 6.69 12.30
N GLU A 54 -9.14 7.29 13.44
CA GLU A 54 -8.13 8.02 14.20
C GLU A 54 -7.12 7.02 14.75
N ALA A 55 -5.82 7.28 14.56
CA ALA A 55 -4.79 6.31 14.84
C ALA A 55 -3.74 6.85 15.80
N LEU A 56 -3.49 6.12 16.88
CA LEU A 56 -2.36 6.32 17.77
C LEU A 56 -1.19 5.45 17.32
N GLY A 57 -0.06 6.07 16.98
CA GLY A 57 1.16 5.36 16.58
C GLY A 57 1.25 4.95 15.11
N ALA A 58 0.30 5.35 14.27
CA ALA A 58 0.44 5.25 12.82
C ALA A 58 1.30 6.40 12.26
N PRO A 59 1.85 6.27 11.04
CA PRO A 59 2.61 7.36 10.40
C PRO A 59 1.80 8.63 10.09
N ALA A 60 0.47 8.56 10.18
CA ALA A 60 -0.45 9.67 9.99
C ALA A 60 -1.55 9.64 11.08
N PRO A 61 -2.12 10.80 11.46
CA PRO A 61 -3.16 10.87 12.50
C PRO A 61 -4.48 10.19 12.09
N VAL A 62 -4.73 10.08 10.78
CA VAL A 62 -5.91 9.42 10.21
C VAL A 62 -5.46 8.32 9.26
N VAL A 63 -6.04 7.14 9.43
CA VAL A 63 -5.85 5.97 8.59
C VAL A 63 -7.14 5.67 7.84
N LEU A 64 -7.02 5.38 6.55
CA LEU A 64 -8.11 4.97 5.67
C LEU A 64 -8.13 3.45 5.56
N ALA A 65 -9.27 2.82 5.81
CA ALA A 65 -9.44 1.38 5.72
C ALA A 65 -10.14 1.00 4.41
N TYR A 66 -9.53 0.09 3.65
CA TYR A 66 -10.00 -0.37 2.36
C TYR A 66 -10.20 -1.88 2.33
N ARG A 67 -11.27 -2.34 1.66
CA ARG A 67 -11.59 -3.75 1.49
C ARG A 67 -11.46 -4.18 0.03
N ALA A 68 -10.88 -5.35 -0.20
CA ALA A 68 -10.82 -5.95 -1.52
C ALA A 68 -12.23 -6.35 -2.02
N PRO A 69 -12.52 -6.25 -3.33
CA PRO A 69 -13.81 -6.63 -3.90
C PRO A 69 -14.05 -8.15 -3.94
N GLY A 70 -13.06 -8.95 -3.55
CA GLY A 70 -13.17 -10.41 -3.48
C GLY A 70 -11.84 -11.10 -3.23
N PHE A 71 -11.90 -12.42 -3.03
CA PHE A 71 -10.75 -13.26 -2.64
C PHE A 71 -9.53 -13.09 -3.56
N ARG A 72 -9.73 -13.08 -4.88
CA ARG A 72 -8.63 -12.97 -5.86
C ARG A 72 -7.87 -11.65 -5.72
N LYS A 73 -8.56 -10.53 -5.48
CA LYS A 73 -7.92 -9.22 -5.31
C LYS A 73 -7.31 -9.07 -3.91
N ARG A 74 -7.89 -9.73 -2.90
CA ARG A 74 -7.33 -9.77 -1.55
C ARG A 74 -5.94 -10.41 -1.53
N ALA A 75 -5.69 -11.43 -2.34
CA ALA A 75 -4.38 -12.09 -2.46
C ALA A 75 -3.24 -11.14 -2.87
N ASN A 76 -3.52 -9.96 -3.44
CA ASN A 76 -2.50 -8.94 -3.70
C ASN A 76 -1.79 -8.47 -2.42
N LEU A 77 -2.47 -8.57 -1.26
CA LEU A 77 -1.90 -8.22 0.04
C LEU A 77 -0.78 -9.20 0.46
N ASP A 78 -0.78 -10.43 -0.04
CA ASP A 78 0.21 -11.43 0.37
C ASP A 78 1.63 -11.14 -0.16
N ALA A 79 1.78 -10.15 -1.05
CA ALA A 79 3.09 -9.64 -1.48
C ALA A 79 3.74 -8.68 -0.48
N PHE A 80 3.04 -8.35 0.62
CA PHE A 80 3.50 -7.40 1.64
C PHE A 80 3.54 -8.08 3.02
N PRO A 81 4.46 -7.66 3.91
CA PRO A 81 4.46 -8.11 5.30
C PRO A 81 3.23 -7.58 6.02
N ARG A 82 2.54 -8.49 6.73
CA ARG A 82 1.36 -8.18 7.52
C ARG A 82 1.72 -7.35 8.75
N ARG A 83 0.85 -6.40 9.09
CA ARG A 83 0.91 -5.55 10.30
C ARG A 83 2.21 -4.73 10.40
N THR A 84 2.81 -4.40 9.26
CA THR A 84 3.98 -3.54 9.17
C THR A 84 3.63 -2.29 8.37
N TRP A 85 4.00 -1.12 8.88
CA TRP A 85 3.88 0.12 8.13
C TRP A 85 5.01 0.21 7.11
N LEU A 86 4.63 0.35 5.85
CA LEU A 86 5.53 0.43 4.72
C LEU A 86 5.29 1.74 3.97
N ARG A 87 6.35 2.46 3.67
CA ARG A 87 6.31 3.67 2.85
C ARG A 87 6.15 3.26 1.39
N ALA A 88 4.92 3.36 0.89
CA ALA A 88 4.55 3.04 -0.49
C ALA A 88 4.93 4.17 -1.46
N THR A 89 4.78 5.42 -1.03
CA THR A 89 5.26 6.62 -1.72
C THR A 89 5.85 7.58 -0.67
N PRO A 90 6.53 8.68 -1.05
CA PRO A 90 7.01 9.66 -0.07
C PRO A 90 5.94 10.17 0.89
N ASP A 91 4.69 10.27 0.41
CA ASP A 91 3.58 10.89 1.12
C ASP A 91 2.47 9.89 1.52
N LEU A 92 2.74 8.58 1.37
CA LEU A 92 1.77 7.53 1.64
C LEU A 92 2.42 6.31 2.27
N TRP A 93 1.92 5.96 3.45
CA TRP A 93 2.23 4.70 4.12
C TRP A 93 1.08 3.71 3.93
N MET A 94 1.40 2.42 3.92
CA MET A 94 0.43 1.34 3.85
C MET A 94 0.74 0.24 4.87
N SER A 95 -0.30 -0.46 5.32
CA SER A 95 -0.22 -1.67 6.14
C SER A 95 -1.45 -2.53 5.84
N HIS A 96 -1.46 -3.78 6.29
CA HIS A 96 -2.62 -4.65 6.18
C HIS A 96 -2.60 -5.76 7.23
N ASP A 97 -3.76 -6.34 7.52
CA ASP A 97 -3.89 -7.54 8.36
C ASP A 97 -4.09 -8.84 7.55
N GLY A 98 -4.16 -8.72 6.22
CA GLY A 98 -4.47 -9.82 5.29
C GLY A 98 -5.91 -9.76 4.76
N GLU A 99 -6.76 -8.92 5.33
CA GLU A 99 -8.15 -8.72 4.93
C GLU A 99 -8.42 -7.27 4.53
N THR A 100 -7.90 -6.33 5.32
CA THR A 100 -8.08 -4.89 5.17
C THR A 100 -6.76 -4.23 4.83
N LEU A 101 -6.77 -3.41 3.79
CA LEU A 101 -5.67 -2.50 3.46
C LEU A 101 -5.85 -1.21 4.28
N LEU A 102 -4.80 -0.76 4.94
CA LEU A 102 -4.74 0.49 5.67
C LEU A 102 -3.81 1.46 4.92
N LEU A 103 -4.31 2.66 4.62
CA LEU A 103 -3.54 3.73 4.00
C LEU A 103 -3.42 4.92 4.96
N ALA A 104 -2.21 5.40 5.18
CA ALA A 104 -1.88 6.52 6.05
C ALA A 104 -1.22 7.63 5.21
N PRO A 105 -2.01 8.55 4.63
CA PRO A 105 -1.48 9.69 3.88
C PRO A 105 -0.88 10.72 4.85
N THR A 106 0.35 11.18 4.58
CA THR A 106 1.02 12.18 5.43
C THR A 106 0.75 13.62 4.96
N ARG A 107 0.10 13.79 3.80
CA ARG A 107 -0.28 15.09 3.24
C ARG A 107 -1.77 15.13 2.93
N GLU A 108 -2.37 16.29 3.20
CA GLU A 108 -3.80 16.55 3.02
C GLU A 108 -4.27 16.30 1.58
N ILE A 109 -3.52 16.76 0.58
CA ILE A 109 -3.86 16.56 -0.84
C ILE A 109 -3.98 15.06 -1.21
N VAL A 110 -3.15 14.20 -0.61
CA VAL A 110 -3.20 12.75 -0.86
C VAL A 110 -4.44 12.16 -0.18
N PHE A 111 -4.72 12.59 1.05
CA PHE A 111 -5.95 12.22 1.76
C PHE A 111 -7.21 12.59 0.97
N GLU A 112 -7.29 13.81 0.45
CA GLU A 112 -8.41 14.27 -0.36
C GLU A 112 -8.59 13.42 -1.63
N ASN A 113 -7.50 13.15 -2.35
CA ASN A 113 -7.55 12.34 -3.56
C ASN A 113 -8.02 10.90 -3.29
N LEU A 114 -7.56 10.29 -2.19
CA LEU A 114 -7.94 8.93 -1.79
C LEU A 114 -9.40 8.82 -1.32
N THR A 115 -9.97 9.92 -0.83
CA THR A 115 -11.34 9.96 -0.30
C THR A 115 -12.37 10.56 -1.25
N ARG A 116 -11.94 11.07 -2.41
CA ARG A 116 -12.84 11.61 -3.43
C ARG A 116 -13.72 10.50 -4.00
N ARG A 117 -15.04 10.64 -3.90
CA ARG A 117 -15.97 9.74 -4.59
C ARG A 117 -15.77 9.91 -6.09
N ARG A 118 -15.53 8.81 -6.81
CA ARG A 118 -15.65 8.81 -8.28
C ARG A 118 -17.13 9.03 -8.58
N ALA A 119 -17.45 10.21 -9.13
CA ALA A 119 -18.78 10.56 -9.60
C ALA A 119 -19.17 9.70 -10.80
#